data_AF-A0A7C2FSN9-F1
#
_entry.id   AF-A0A7C2FSN9-F1
#
_cell.length_a   1.000
_cell.length_b   1.000
_cell.length_c   1.000
_cell.angle_alpha   90.00
_cell.angle_beta   90.00
_cell.angle_gamma   90.00
#
_symmetry.space_group_name_H-M   'P 1'
#
loop_
_entity.id
_entity.type
_entity.pdbx_description
1 polymer ?
#
loop_
_entity_poly.entity_id
_entity_poly.type
_entity_poly.pdbx_seq_one_letter_code
_entity_poly.pdbx_strand_id
1 'polypeptide(L)'
;MDTRFSSPPDLTVVCAWCEAVVRGGAAGPVSHGICRECARSFLEQLPFAYLEAIADDDGTVTLLSGYRFPLAEVRQDGSPPRLPGFPTAKGEGG
;
A
#
# COMPACT_ATOMS: atom_id res chain seq x y z
N MET A 1 16.59 -6.31 19.36
CA MET A 1 16.50 -4.87 19.04
C MET A 1 15.12 -4.63 18.45
N ASP A 2 14.15 -4.31 19.31
CA ASP A 2 12.78 -3.96 18.92
C ASP A 2 12.74 -2.49 18.52
N THR A 3 13.09 -2.17 17.28
CA THR A 3 12.81 -0.86 16.69
C THR A 3 11.38 -0.82 16.20
N ARG A 4 10.41 -0.80 17.12
CA ARG A 4 9.07 -0.31 16.80
C ARG A 4 9.19 1.20 16.63
N PHE A 5 9.13 1.68 15.37
CA PHE A 5 8.97 3.10 15.06
C PHE A 5 7.58 3.54 15.57
N SER A 6 7.49 3.83 16.86
CA SER A 6 6.30 4.46 17.41
C SER A 6 6.39 5.94 17.08
N SER A 7 5.74 6.36 15.99
CA SER A 7 5.60 7.79 15.68
C SER A 7 5.04 8.49 16.92
N PRO A 8 5.57 9.67 17.32
CA PRO A 8 5.06 10.39 18.47
C PRO A 8 3.53 10.54 18.35
N PRO A 9 2.77 10.30 19.44
CA PRO A 9 1.31 10.20 19.40
C PRO A 9 0.63 11.45 18.84
N ASP A 10 1.31 12.60 18.89
CA ASP A 10 0.82 13.91 18.45
C ASP A 10 1.19 14.30 17.01
N LEU A 11 1.77 13.39 16.22
CA LEU A 11 2.12 13.70 14.83
C LEU A 11 0.90 13.61 13.91
N THR A 12 0.60 14.70 13.21
CA THR A 12 -0.38 14.71 12.13
C THR A 12 0.17 13.93 10.93
N VAL A 13 -0.60 12.96 10.45
CA VAL A 13 -0.25 12.14 9.27
C VAL A 13 -1.24 12.43 8.17
N VAL A 14 -0.73 12.82 7.01
CA VAL A 14 -1.52 13.14 5.83
C VAL A 14 -1.23 12.13 4.72
N CYS A 15 -2.25 11.78 3.93
CA CYS A 15 -2.08 10.90 2.79
C CYS A 15 -1.26 11.61 1.70
N ALA A 16 -0.17 10.99 1.26
CA ALA A 16 0.68 11.54 0.20
C ALA A 16 0.01 11.57 -1.18
N TRP A 17 -1.11 10.88 -1.36
CA TRP A 17 -1.79 10.76 -2.67
C TRP A 17 -3.06 11.59 -2.79
N CYS A 18 -3.89 11.64 -1.74
CA CYS A 18 -5.17 12.36 -1.75
C CYS A 18 -5.24 13.50 -0.74
N GLU A 19 -4.16 13.77 -0.02
CA GLU A 19 -4.04 14.85 0.98
C GLU A 19 -5.02 14.73 2.16
N ALA A 20 -5.75 13.62 2.28
CA ALA A 20 -6.64 13.36 3.40
C ALA A 20 -5.85 13.17 4.71
N VAL A 21 -6.38 13.70 5.82
CA VAL A 21 -5.80 13.48 7.16
C VAL A 21 -6.06 12.03 7.57
N VAL A 22 -4.98 11.24 7.71
CA VAL A 22 -5.03 9.84 8.14
C VAL A 22 -5.10 9.73 9.66
N ARG A 23 -4.36 10.58 10.36
CA ARG A 23 -4.37 10.70 11.82
C ARG A 23 -4.18 12.16 12.21
N GLY A 24 -5.12 12.70 12.98
CA GLY A 24 -4.99 14.02 13.58
C GLY A 24 -4.00 14.00 14.75
N GLY A 25 -3.13 15.01 14.81
CA GLY A 25 -2.20 15.24 15.91
C GLY A 25 -2.25 16.69 16.40
N ALA A 26 -1.31 17.06 17.26
CA ALA A 26 -1.15 18.44 17.70
C ALA A 26 -0.63 19.33 16.55
N ALA A 27 -0.74 20.65 16.72
CA ALA A 27 -0.10 21.60 15.83
C ALA A 27 1.42 21.38 15.82
N GLY A 28 2.00 21.17 14.65
CA GLY A 28 3.41 20.77 14.53
C GLY A 28 3.74 20.18 13.17
N PRO A 29 4.89 19.50 13.04
CA PRO A 29 5.31 18.89 11.77
C PRO A 29 4.30 17.85 11.29
N VAL A 30 4.18 17.76 9.96
CA VAL A 30 3.35 16.77 9.28
C VAL A 30 4.22 15.64 8.74
N SER A 31 3.78 14.41 8.95
CA SER A 31 4.32 13.25 8.25
C SER A 31 3.39 12.79 7.14
N HIS A 32 3.94 12.03 6.21
CA HIS A 32 3.22 11.50 5.06
C HIS A 32 3.09 9.99 5.17
N GLY A 33 1.86 9.49 4.99
CA GLY A 33 1.53 8.08 4.87
C GLY A 33 0.60 7.86 3.68
N ILE A 34 -0.02 6.67 3.60
CA ILE A 34 -1.07 6.37 2.61
C ILE A 34 -2.34 6.01 3.36
N CYS A 35 -3.48 6.61 3.01
CA CYS A 35 -4.77 6.29 3.63
C CYS A 35 -5.29 4.91 3.18
N ARG A 36 -6.29 4.38 3.90
CA ARG A 36 -6.84 3.06 3.62
C ARG A 36 -7.40 2.96 2.20
N GLU A 37 -8.11 3.97 1.74
CA GLU A 37 -8.78 3.97 0.44
C GLU A 37 -7.77 3.96 -0.70
N CYS A 38 -6.78 4.86 -0.65
CA CYS A 38 -5.70 4.91 -1.62
C CYS A 38 -4.89 3.61 -1.66
N ALA A 39 -4.56 3.06 -0.49
CA ALA A 39 -3.86 1.78 -0.41
C ALA A 39 -4.69 0.65 -1.01
N ARG A 40 -5.98 0.55 -0.69
CA ARG A 40 -6.89 -0.46 -1.25
C ARG A 40 -6.93 -0.36 -2.76
N SER A 41 -7.17 0.83 -3.31
CA SER A 41 -7.23 1.04 -4.77
C SER A 41 -5.92 0.71 -5.49
N PHE A 42 -4.77 0.81 -4.82
CA PHE A 42 -3.50 0.33 -5.37
C PHE A 42 -3.38 -1.19 -5.32
N LEU A 43 -3.70 -1.80 -4.18
CA LEU A 43 -3.64 -3.26 -4.03
C LEU A 43 -4.62 -3.96 -4.99
N GLU A 44 -5.80 -3.38 -5.20
CA GLU A 44 -6.79 -3.79 -6.21
C GLU A 44 -6.28 -3.69 -7.64
N GLN A 45 -5.09 -3.15 -7.93
CA GLN A 45 -4.51 -3.17 -9.28
C GLN A 45 -3.43 -4.24 -9.45
N LEU A 46 -3.02 -4.90 -8.36
CA LEU A 46 -1.98 -5.91 -8.38
C LEU A 46 -2.56 -7.30 -8.69
N PRO A 47 -1.80 -8.18 -9.34
CA PRO A 47 -2.19 -9.58 -9.48
C PRO A 47 -2.51 -10.23 -8.14
N PHE A 48 -3.64 -10.93 -8.06
CA PHE A 48 -4.00 -11.65 -6.83
C PHE A 48 -2.91 -12.63 -6.39
N ALA A 49 -2.30 -13.36 -7.33
CA ALA A 49 -1.17 -14.25 -7.06
C ALA A 49 0.04 -13.52 -6.44
N TYR A 50 0.27 -12.26 -6.82
CA TYR A 50 1.31 -11.44 -6.19
C TYR A 50 0.93 -11.09 -4.75
N LEU A 51 -0.33 -10.70 -4.53
CA LEU A 51 -0.85 -10.40 -3.19
C LEU A 51 -0.79 -11.62 -2.26
N GLU A 52 -1.13 -12.82 -2.76
CA GLU A 52 -0.99 -14.08 -2.02
C GLU A 52 0.46 -14.38 -1.65
N ALA A 53 1.41 -14.13 -2.56
CA ALA A 53 2.82 -14.39 -2.31
C ALA A 53 3.46 -13.49 -1.23
N ILE A 54 2.87 -12.32 -0.97
CA ILE A 54 3.35 -11.35 0.03
C ILE A 54 2.48 -11.29 1.28
N ALA A 55 1.41 -12.10 1.35
CA ALA A 55 0.54 -12.12 2.50
C ALA A 55 1.18 -12.85 3.69
N ASP A 56 0.87 -12.39 4.89
CA ASP A 56 1.13 -13.08 6.14
C ASP A 56 0.28 -14.36 6.23
N ASP A 57 0.66 -15.29 7.12
CA ASP A 57 -0.03 -16.59 7.32
C ASP A 57 -1.53 -16.45 7.67
N ASP A 58 -1.94 -15.28 8.17
CA ASP A 58 -3.34 -14.97 8.48
C ASP A 58 -4.14 -14.41 7.29
N GLY A 59 -3.55 -14.39 6.09
CA GLY A 59 -4.19 -13.92 4.87
C GLY A 59 -4.30 -12.39 4.78
N THR A 60 -3.42 -11.66 5.46
CA THR A 60 -3.35 -10.20 5.39
C THR A 60 -2.06 -9.71 4.73
N VAL A 61 -2.14 -8.59 4.01
CA VAL A 61 -0.96 -7.88 3.51
C VAL A 61 -0.68 -6.72 4.46
N THR A 62 0.51 -6.73 5.07
CA THR A 62 0.96 -5.65 5.94
C THR A 62 1.65 -4.57 5.11
N LEU A 63 1.09 -3.37 5.11
CA LEU A 63 1.71 -2.21 4.48
C LEU A 63 2.82 -1.65 5.35
N LEU A 64 3.73 -0.88 4.75
CA LEU A 64 4.76 -0.14 5.46
C LEU A 64 4.19 0.80 6.53
N SER A 65 2.95 1.28 6.36
CA SER A 65 2.23 2.07 7.36
C SER A 65 1.84 1.29 8.62
N GLY A 66 2.07 -0.02 8.66
CA GLY A 66 1.63 -0.93 9.72
C GLY A 66 0.16 -1.34 9.60
N TYR A 67 -0.57 -0.83 8.61
CA TYR A 67 -1.94 -1.24 8.36
C TYR A 67 -1.98 -2.62 7.70
N ARG A 68 -2.87 -3.49 8.18
CA ARG A 68 -3.07 -4.86 7.67
C ARG A 68 -4.33 -4.91 6.82
N PHE A 69 -4.19 -5.24 5.55
CA PHE A 69 -5.32 -5.45 4.63
C PHE A 69 -5.64 -6.93 4.51
N PRO A 70 -6.85 -7.39 4.88
CA PRO A 70 -7.27 -8.74 4.56
C PRO A 70 -7.38 -8.91 3.04
N LEU A 71 -6.79 -9.97 2.48
CA LEU A 71 -6.90 -10.25 1.04
C LEU A 71 -8.36 -10.36 0.57
N ALA A 72 -9.25 -10.83 1.45
CA ALA A 72 -10.68 -10.88 1.20
C ALA A 72 -11.31 -9.50 0.89
N GLU A 73 -10.77 -8.41 1.43
CA GLU A 73 -11.24 -7.04 1.19
C GLU A 73 -10.66 -6.42 -0.10
N VAL A 74 -9.60 -7.02 -0.65
CA VAL A 74 -8.89 -6.54 -1.84
C VAL A 74 -9.38 -7.27 -3.11
N ARG A 75 -10.21 -8.30 -2.96
CA ARG A 75 -10.64 -9.15 -4.08
C ARG A 75 -11.29 -8.33 -5.21
N GLN A 76 -10.57 -8.25 -6.32
CA GLN A 76 -11.11 -7.88 -7.61
C GLN A 76 -12.13 -8.93 -8.04
N ASP A 77 -13.33 -8.52 -8.45
CA ASP A 77 -14.24 -9.36 -9.22
C ASP A 77 -13.57 -9.76 -10.54
N GLY A 78 -12.84 -10.88 -10.53
CA GLY A 78 -12.50 -11.73 -11.67
C GLY A 78 -11.76 -11.13 -12.87
N SER A 79 -11.44 -9.84 -12.90
CA SER A 79 -10.68 -9.24 -14.01
C SER A 79 -9.19 -9.45 -13.80
N PRO A 80 -8.48 -10.11 -14.73
CA PRO A 80 -7.03 -10.18 -14.66
C PRO A 80 -6.47 -8.75 -14.72
N PRO A 81 -5.49 -8.40 -13.87
CA PRO A 81 -4.86 -7.09 -13.96
C PRO A 81 -4.23 -6.94 -15.34
N ARG A 82 -4.58 -5.87 -16.05
CA ARG A 82 -3.78 -5.41 -17.18
C ARG A 82 -2.51 -4.83 -16.59
N LEU A 83 -1.48 -5.66 -16.45
CA LEU A 83 -0.14 -5.18 -16.15
C LEU A 83 0.21 -4.10 -17.19
N PRO A 84 0.66 -2.89 -16.78
CA PRO A 84 1.30 -1.99 -17.72
C PRO A 84 2.46 -2.76 -18.32
N GLY A 85 2.46 -2.95 -19.64
CA GLY A 85 3.55 -3.65 -20.32
C GLY A 85 4.87 -2.99 -19.95
N PHE A 86 5.73 -3.71 -19.24
CA PHE A 86 7.12 -3.30 -19.08
C PHE A 86 7.69 -3.12 -20.49
N PRO A 87 8.37 -2.00 -20.80
CA PRO A 87 9.01 -1.86 -22.10
C PRO A 87 10.05 -2.96 -22.22
N THR A 88 9.77 -3.97 -23.04
CA THR A 88 10.77 -4.97 -23.45
C THR A 88 11.90 -4.20 -24.10
N ALA A 89 13.10 -4.31 -23.54
CA ALA A 89 14.29 -3.72 -24.11
C ALA A 89 14.39 -4.15 -25.59
N LYS A 90 14.25 -3.18 -26.50
CA LYS A 90 14.55 -3.37 -27.92
C LYS A 90 16.06 -3.49 -28.02
N GLY A 91 16.58 -4.61 -28.49
CA GLY A 91 18.03 -4.71 -28.67
C GLY A 91 18.58 -6.05 -29.13
N GLU A 92 18.02 -6.68 -30.17
CA GLU A 92 18.81 -7.56 -31.03
C GLU A 92 18.43 -7.34 -32.50
N GLY A 93 19.44 -7.10 -33.34
CA GLY A 93 19.33 -7.19 -34.79
C GLY A 93 20.13 -6.13 -35.53
N GLY A 94 21.34 -6.49 -35.99
CA GLY A 94 22.09 -5.79 -37.03
C GLY A 94 23.59 -5.94 -36.90
#